data_AF-A0A6J2U5Z6-F1
#
_entry.id   AF-A0A6J2U5Z6-F1
#
_cell.length_a   1.000
_cell.length_b   1.000
_cell.length_c   1.000
_cell.angle_alpha   90.00
_cell.angle_beta   90.00
_cell.angle_gamma   90.00
#
_symmetry.space_group_name_H-M   'P 1'
#
loop_
_entity.id
_entity.type
_entity.pdbx_description
1 polymer ?
#
loop_
_entity_poly.entity_id
_entity_poly.type
_entity_poly.pdbx_seq_one_letter_code
_entity_poly.pdbx_strand_id
1 'polypeptide(L)'
;MCCRCCGVAQQKFWVFGFGAMFTVTGILSIVLWPGFIDDMITKSLPLTPTSKTFDKWEVMPIPVYVYMYLWNWTNANDAWTPGVKPNFQQVGPYVYREERRKEDLDWHDNNTVTFNSRHTWFWEPELSGGLQTDLITAPHLVSIAAANTMRDSPKLLKLMFNNELNSNGGNLFVTHTAGEWLFDGFYDEFLHYAMELNNPLAPKVETDQFAWFLNRNGSKDFEGAFTIHTGVGDITKMGEIQFWKGINHTGWYEGECGRLNGSTSDLFVPGEPLEKPLTIFITDTCRIINLEFTGQSVEIEGIKGWKYEATANTYDNGQLNADMKCYCPVERQPDNCPATGATDLTPCADGAPMYMSAPHFMNSDPSYAATITGFEPSYERDNFFIIMERKLGVPLQVNAAVMISLFIEKDDDITILKNVPEFYAPLFTTASRAVINKELAAEVKLALNLGSIGVYTGIGFLCLGLTIISVGIVLTIHRKWRGQTAADKV
;
A
#
# COMPACT_ATOMS: atom_id res chain seq x y z
N MET A 1 45.96 -38.95 -12.44
CA MET A 1 46.84 -39.11 -13.64
C MET A 1 48.23 -38.58 -13.31
N CYS A 2 49.22 -39.46 -13.42
CA CYS A 2 50.59 -39.29 -12.92
C CYS A 2 51.42 -38.34 -13.80
N CYS A 3 51.80 -37.17 -13.30
CA CYS A 3 52.89 -36.38 -13.87
C CYS A 3 54.25 -37.01 -13.49
N ARG A 4 54.62 -38.11 -14.16
CA ARG A 4 55.97 -38.70 -14.07
C ARG A 4 56.99 -38.01 -15.01
N CYS A 5 56.59 -36.95 -15.71
CA CYS A 5 57.41 -36.26 -16.73
C CYS A 5 57.54 -34.73 -16.57
N CYS A 6 57.08 -34.11 -15.46
CA CYS A 6 57.28 -32.66 -15.27
C CYS A 6 58.68 -32.37 -14.71
N GLY A 7 59.53 -31.73 -15.51
CA GLY A 7 60.81 -31.18 -15.05
C GLY A 7 60.61 -30.10 -13.97
N VAL A 8 61.66 -29.80 -13.19
CA VAL A 8 61.61 -28.82 -12.09
C VAL A 8 61.09 -27.46 -12.54
N ALA A 9 61.49 -27.00 -13.73
CA ALA A 9 61.00 -25.74 -14.30
C ALA A 9 59.49 -25.76 -14.55
N GLN A 10 58.96 -26.89 -15.02
CA GLN A 10 57.54 -27.08 -15.28
C GLN A 10 56.73 -27.13 -13.98
N GLN A 11 57.26 -27.76 -12.93
CA GLN A 11 56.63 -27.76 -11.60
C GLN A 11 56.54 -26.33 -11.03
N LYS A 12 57.60 -25.53 -11.14
CA LYS A 12 57.60 -24.12 -10.74
C LYS A 12 56.58 -23.32 -11.54
N PHE A 13 56.54 -23.49 -12.85
CA PHE A 13 55.59 -22.81 -13.72
C PHE A 13 54.14 -23.09 -13.31
N TRP A 14 53.78 -24.34 -13.03
CA TRP A 14 52.44 -24.68 -12.58
C TRP A 14 52.11 -24.08 -11.21
N VAL A 15 53.00 -24.19 -10.22
CA VAL A 15 52.73 -23.69 -8.86
C VAL A 15 52.62 -22.17 -8.84
N PHE A 16 53.57 -21.45 -9.44
CA PHE A 16 53.50 -19.99 -9.50
C PHE A 16 52.39 -19.51 -10.44
N GLY A 17 52.13 -20.23 -11.54
CA GLY A 17 51.04 -19.93 -12.45
C GLY A 17 49.68 -20.05 -11.80
N PHE A 18 49.38 -21.17 -11.12
CA PHE A 18 48.13 -21.34 -10.38
C PHE A 18 48.04 -20.38 -9.19
N GLY A 19 49.12 -20.18 -8.45
CA GLY A 19 49.17 -19.22 -7.35
C GLY A 19 48.83 -17.80 -7.83
N ALA A 20 49.48 -17.34 -8.90
CA ALA A 20 49.20 -16.04 -9.50
C ALA A 20 47.77 -15.96 -10.05
N MET A 21 47.27 -17.01 -10.71
CA MET A 21 45.89 -17.06 -11.20
C MET A 21 44.87 -16.90 -10.07
N PHE A 22 45.00 -17.66 -8.98
CA PHE A 22 44.10 -17.53 -7.82
C PHE A 22 44.22 -16.17 -7.13
N THR A 23 45.43 -15.62 -7.00
CA THR A 23 45.64 -14.27 -6.44
C THR A 23 44.97 -13.20 -7.30
N VAL A 24 45.16 -13.24 -8.62
CA VAL A 24 44.56 -12.27 -9.55
C VAL A 24 43.04 -12.40 -9.56
N THR A 25 42.51 -13.62 -9.69
CA THR A 25 41.06 -13.86 -9.62
C THR A 25 40.48 -13.39 -8.29
N GLY A 26 41.14 -13.67 -7.16
CA GLY A 26 40.72 -13.23 -5.84
C GLY A 26 40.64 -11.70 -5.73
N ILE A 27 41.66 -10.98 -6.21
CA ILE A 27 41.68 -9.51 -6.24
C ILE A 27 40.56 -8.97 -7.13
N LEU A 28 40.40 -9.51 -8.35
CA LEU A 28 39.36 -9.10 -9.28
C LEU A 28 37.96 -9.34 -8.70
N SER A 29 37.72 -10.48 -8.06
CA SER A 29 36.47 -10.75 -7.35
C SER A 29 36.23 -9.74 -6.23
N ILE A 30 37.21 -9.42 -5.39
CA ILE A 30 37.01 -8.46 -4.30
C ILE A 30 36.65 -7.06 -4.83
N VAL A 31 37.33 -6.61 -5.89
CA VAL A 31 37.20 -5.23 -6.39
C VAL A 31 36.01 -5.06 -7.33
N LEU A 32 35.81 -5.98 -8.27
CA LEU A 32 34.83 -5.82 -9.36
C LEU A 32 33.49 -6.48 -9.07
N TRP A 33 33.45 -7.54 -8.25
CA TRP A 33 32.23 -8.30 -8.01
C TRP A 33 31.07 -7.49 -7.42
N PRO A 34 31.29 -6.64 -6.38
CA PRO A 34 30.18 -5.90 -5.80
C PRO A 34 29.47 -5.01 -6.82
N GLY A 35 30.22 -4.25 -7.62
CA GLY A 35 29.66 -3.38 -8.66
C GLY A 35 29.00 -4.16 -9.79
N PHE A 36 29.59 -5.29 -10.20
CA PHE A 36 29.00 -6.16 -11.22
C PHE A 36 27.65 -6.73 -10.79
N ILE A 37 27.55 -7.24 -9.55
CA ILE A 37 26.30 -7.78 -9.02
C ILE A 37 25.25 -6.68 -8.81
N ASP A 38 25.64 -5.51 -8.32
CA ASP A 38 24.71 -4.40 -8.11
C ASP A 38 24.11 -3.92 -9.44
N ASP A 39 24.93 -3.80 -10.49
CA ASP A 39 24.48 -3.50 -11.85
C ASP A 39 23.58 -4.62 -12.42
N MET A 40 23.94 -5.89 -12.21
CA MET A 40 23.14 -7.02 -12.65
C MET A 40 21.76 -7.06 -11.97
N ILE A 41 21.71 -6.84 -10.65
CA ILE A 41 20.45 -6.76 -9.90
C ILE A 41 19.62 -5.59 -10.41
N THR A 42 20.19 -4.40 -10.49
CA THR A 42 19.49 -3.19 -10.94
C THR A 42 18.92 -3.34 -12.34
N LYS A 43 19.62 -4.01 -13.26
CA LYS A 43 19.12 -4.29 -14.62
C LYS A 43 18.04 -5.37 -14.68
N SER A 44 17.92 -6.21 -13.65
CA SER A 44 16.90 -7.26 -13.57
C SER A 44 15.58 -6.84 -12.92
N LEU A 45 15.59 -5.70 -12.21
CA LEU A 45 14.43 -5.19 -11.48
C LEU A 45 13.33 -4.56 -12.36
N PRO A 46 13.61 -3.81 -13.45
CA PRO A 46 12.58 -3.19 -14.26
C PRO A 46 11.50 -4.16 -14.74
N LEU A 47 10.28 -3.65 -14.88
CA LEU A 47 9.18 -4.40 -15.46
C LEU A 47 9.43 -4.60 -16.95
N THR A 48 9.59 -5.84 -17.35
CA THR A 48 9.62 -6.26 -18.75
C THR A 48 8.81 -7.54 -18.87
N PRO A 49 8.25 -7.88 -20.04
CA PRO A 49 7.47 -9.12 -20.22
C PRO A 49 8.20 -10.42 -19.84
N THR A 50 9.52 -10.36 -19.65
CA THR A 50 10.38 -11.51 -19.29
C THR A 50 11.07 -11.39 -17.94
N SER A 51 10.85 -10.30 -17.18
CA SER A 51 11.52 -10.12 -15.89
C SER A 51 10.78 -10.84 -14.76
N LYS A 52 11.53 -11.39 -13.80
CA LYS A 52 10.94 -12.04 -12.61
C LYS A 52 10.14 -11.07 -11.74
N THR A 53 10.47 -9.78 -11.78
CA THR A 53 9.69 -8.75 -11.11
C THR A 53 8.29 -8.68 -11.69
N PHE A 54 8.16 -8.76 -13.03
CA PHE A 54 6.86 -8.76 -13.70
C PHE A 54 6.00 -9.94 -13.25
N ASP A 55 6.54 -11.15 -13.20
CA ASP A 55 5.79 -12.34 -12.75
C ASP A 55 5.18 -12.16 -11.35
N LYS A 56 5.93 -11.56 -10.43
CA LYS A 56 5.51 -11.31 -9.03
C LYS A 56 4.58 -10.10 -8.89
N TRP A 57 4.67 -9.16 -9.82
CA TRP A 57 3.82 -7.96 -9.85
C TRP A 57 2.47 -8.25 -10.52
N GLU A 58 2.45 -9.06 -11.58
CA GLU A 58 1.23 -9.49 -12.24
C GLU A 58 0.34 -10.29 -11.28
N VAL A 59 0.93 -11.22 -10.53
CA VAL A 59 0.25 -12.03 -9.52
C VAL A 59 1.08 -12.05 -8.24
N MET A 60 0.50 -11.51 -7.16
CA MET A 60 1.20 -11.41 -5.88
C MET A 60 1.53 -12.82 -5.32
N PRO A 61 2.79 -13.11 -4.98
CA PRO A 61 3.22 -14.46 -4.56
C PRO A 61 2.91 -14.78 -3.09
N ILE A 62 2.27 -13.86 -2.36
CA ILE A 62 1.91 -14.02 -0.95
C ILE A 62 0.42 -13.69 -0.76
N PRO A 63 -0.27 -14.38 0.18
CA PRO A 63 -1.65 -14.04 0.50
C PRO A 63 -1.69 -12.69 1.24
N VAL A 64 -2.60 -11.83 0.81
CA VAL A 64 -2.98 -10.61 1.56
C VAL A 64 -4.29 -10.92 2.29
N TYR A 65 -4.36 -10.59 3.57
CA TYR A 65 -5.58 -10.72 4.36
C TYR A 65 -6.12 -9.33 4.68
N VAL A 66 -7.36 -9.06 4.31
CA VAL A 66 -8.07 -7.83 4.60
C VAL A 66 -8.96 -8.05 5.82
N TYR A 67 -8.63 -7.40 6.92
CA TYR A 67 -9.40 -7.40 8.15
C TYR A 67 -10.38 -6.23 8.09
N MET A 68 -11.67 -6.51 8.00
CA MET A 68 -12.72 -5.50 7.98
C MET A 68 -13.43 -5.47 9.32
N TYR A 69 -13.70 -4.28 9.85
CA TYR A 69 -14.49 -4.06 11.04
C TYR A 69 -15.62 -3.10 10.70
N LEU A 70 -16.83 -3.42 11.12
CA LEU A 70 -18.00 -2.56 10.97
C LEU A 70 -18.29 -1.85 12.29
N TRP A 71 -18.88 -0.67 12.23
CA TRP A 71 -19.19 0.11 13.42
C TRP A 71 -20.70 0.13 13.66
N ASN A 72 -21.14 -0.57 14.69
CA ASN A 72 -22.54 -0.68 15.07
C ASN A 72 -22.97 0.49 15.96
N TRP A 73 -23.92 1.30 15.50
CA TRP A 73 -24.50 2.42 16.24
C TRP A 73 -25.53 1.93 17.27
N THR A 74 -25.10 1.75 18.52
CA THR A 74 -25.89 1.02 19.53
C THR A 74 -27.08 1.81 20.08
N ASN A 75 -27.04 3.14 20.01
CA ASN A 75 -28.08 4.05 20.50
C ASN A 75 -28.64 4.94 19.39
N ALA A 76 -28.72 4.43 18.16
CA ALA A 76 -29.20 5.19 17.00
C ALA A 76 -30.62 5.74 17.18
N ASN A 77 -31.50 5.02 17.89
CA ASN A 77 -32.86 5.48 18.20
C ASN A 77 -32.88 6.76 19.08
N ASP A 78 -31.82 7.01 19.84
CA ASP A 78 -31.69 8.19 20.70
C ASP A 78 -31.02 9.37 19.98
N ALA A 79 -30.75 9.27 18.67
CA ALA A 79 -30.01 10.29 17.91
C ALA A 79 -30.63 11.69 17.97
N TRP A 80 -31.95 11.77 18.14
CA TRP A 80 -32.69 13.04 18.25
C TRP A 80 -32.82 13.56 19.69
N THR A 81 -32.29 12.83 20.68
CA THR A 81 -32.40 13.19 22.08
C THR A 81 -31.31 14.20 22.45
N PRO A 82 -31.66 15.43 22.89
CA PRO A 82 -30.69 16.45 23.23
C PRO A 82 -29.71 15.99 24.31
N GLY A 83 -28.41 16.17 24.06
CA GLY A 83 -27.34 15.82 25.01
C GLY A 83 -26.96 14.34 25.03
N VAL A 84 -27.64 13.47 24.28
CA VAL A 84 -27.22 12.08 24.11
C VAL A 84 -26.11 12.03 23.07
N LYS A 85 -24.97 11.46 23.48
CA LYS A 85 -23.81 11.28 22.61
C LYS A 85 -23.95 9.95 21.83
N PRO A 86 -23.73 9.93 20.50
CA PRO A 86 -23.74 8.69 19.74
C PRO A 86 -22.69 7.71 20.25
N ASN A 87 -23.08 6.45 20.42
CA ASN A 87 -22.21 5.37 20.85
C ASN A 87 -22.10 4.33 19.73
N PHE A 88 -20.86 4.05 19.34
CA PHE A 88 -20.56 3.05 18.33
C PHE A 88 -19.76 1.90 18.95
N GLN A 89 -20.02 0.69 18.48
CA GLN A 89 -19.25 -0.48 18.86
C GLN A 89 -18.60 -1.08 17.62
N GLN A 90 -17.28 -1.27 17.65
CA GLN A 90 -16.57 -1.97 16.58
C GLN A 90 -16.91 -3.47 16.63
N VAL A 91 -17.35 -4.04 15.51
CA VAL A 91 -17.74 -5.44 15.35
C VAL A 91 -16.88 -6.08 14.26
N GLY A 92 -16.35 -7.27 14.53
CA GLY A 92 -15.45 -8.01 13.64
C GLY A 92 -14.28 -8.64 14.40
N PRO A 93 -13.17 -8.97 13.71
CA PRO A 93 -12.94 -8.75 12.28
C PRO A 93 -13.77 -9.69 11.40
N TYR A 94 -14.13 -9.21 10.23
CA TYR A 94 -14.55 -9.97 9.06
C TYR A 94 -13.34 -10.07 8.13
N VAL A 95 -12.71 -11.25 8.07
CA VAL A 95 -11.45 -11.46 7.35
C VAL A 95 -11.70 -12.05 5.97
N TYR A 96 -11.13 -11.41 4.96
CA TYR A 96 -11.12 -11.90 3.59
C TYR A 96 -9.69 -12.04 3.10
N ARG A 97 -9.36 -13.18 2.50
CA ARG A 97 -8.13 -13.34 1.73
C ARG A 97 -8.33 -12.67 0.37
N GLU A 98 -7.43 -11.77 0.01
CA GLU A 98 -7.47 -11.03 -1.24
C GLU A 98 -6.43 -11.59 -2.22
N GLU A 99 -6.89 -11.88 -3.43
CA GLU A 99 -6.03 -12.17 -4.58
C GLU A 99 -6.08 -10.98 -5.54
N ARG A 100 -4.90 -10.45 -5.87
CA ARG A 100 -4.74 -9.34 -6.82
C ARG A 100 -4.07 -9.84 -8.08
N ARG A 101 -4.66 -9.52 -9.23
CA ARG A 101 -4.11 -9.85 -10.55
C ARG A 101 -4.15 -8.64 -11.46
N LYS A 102 -3.06 -8.41 -12.21
CA LYS A 102 -3.07 -7.42 -13.30
C LYS A 102 -3.58 -8.06 -14.58
N GLU A 103 -4.56 -7.44 -15.22
CA GLU A 103 -5.19 -7.88 -16.46
C GLU A 103 -5.08 -6.76 -17.52
N ASP A 104 -5.35 -7.10 -18.78
CA ASP A 104 -5.37 -6.16 -19.92
C ASP A 104 -4.09 -5.32 -20.07
N LEU A 105 -2.93 -5.99 -19.94
CA LEU A 105 -1.63 -5.33 -20.03
C LEU A 105 -1.33 -4.83 -21.45
N ASP A 106 -1.07 -3.54 -21.58
CA ASP A 106 -0.67 -2.87 -22.80
C ASP A 106 0.67 -2.16 -22.61
N TRP A 107 1.68 -2.51 -23.41
CA TRP A 107 3.05 -2.04 -23.27
C TRP A 107 3.35 -0.97 -24.32
N HIS A 108 3.93 0.15 -23.89
CA HIS A 108 4.12 1.33 -24.72
C HIS A 108 5.60 1.62 -25.01
N ASP A 109 5.89 2.22 -26.17
CA ASP A 109 7.24 2.58 -26.61
C ASP A 109 7.95 3.61 -25.72
N ASN A 110 7.20 4.34 -24.89
CA ASN A 110 7.70 5.32 -23.93
C ASN A 110 8.07 4.70 -22.57
N ASN A 111 8.27 3.37 -22.50
CA ASN A 111 8.59 2.61 -21.29
C ASN A 111 7.50 2.65 -20.20
N THR A 112 6.24 2.83 -20.58
CA THR A 112 5.09 2.69 -19.66
C THR A 112 4.30 1.43 -19.97
N VAL A 113 3.53 0.97 -18.97
CA VAL A 113 2.57 -0.13 -19.13
C VAL A 113 1.22 0.30 -18.59
N THR A 114 0.16 0.06 -19.35
CA THR A 114 -1.23 0.25 -18.94
C THR A 114 -1.83 -1.09 -18.53
N PHE A 115 -2.61 -1.13 -17.46
CA PHE A 115 -3.23 -2.35 -16.97
C PHE A 115 -4.46 -2.05 -16.11
N ASN A 116 -5.28 -3.08 -15.92
CA ASN A 116 -6.39 -3.10 -14.98
C ASN A 116 -6.04 -4.01 -13.79
N SER A 117 -6.41 -3.62 -12.57
CA SER A 117 -6.27 -4.47 -11.38
C SER A 117 -7.58 -5.20 -11.12
N ARG A 118 -7.53 -6.53 -11.06
CA ARG A 118 -8.63 -7.36 -10.60
C ARG A 118 -8.37 -7.84 -9.18
N HIS A 119 -9.29 -7.53 -8.28
CA HIS A 119 -9.22 -7.91 -6.87
C HIS A 119 -10.34 -8.90 -6.56
N THR A 120 -9.99 -10.05 -6.00
CA THR A 120 -10.96 -11.10 -5.61
C THR A 120 -10.83 -11.39 -4.13
N TRP A 121 -11.94 -11.32 -3.40
CA TRP A 121 -11.99 -11.53 -1.96
C TRP A 121 -12.67 -12.86 -1.63
N PHE A 122 -12.01 -13.65 -0.79
CA PHE A 122 -12.47 -14.94 -0.31
C PHE A 122 -12.67 -14.88 1.20
N TRP A 123 -13.88 -15.16 1.67
CA TRP A 123 -14.20 -15.17 3.10
C TRP A 123 -13.39 -16.21 3.86
N GLU A 124 -12.74 -15.81 4.96
CA GLU A 124 -11.93 -16.67 5.82
C GLU A 124 -12.59 -16.78 7.21
N PRO A 125 -13.54 -17.73 7.41
CA PRO A 125 -14.31 -17.82 8.65
C PRO A 125 -13.44 -18.15 9.87
N GLU A 126 -12.36 -18.91 9.70
CA GLU A 126 -11.46 -19.31 10.80
C GLU A 126 -10.63 -18.15 11.36
N LEU A 127 -10.38 -17.13 10.54
CA LEU A 127 -9.66 -15.91 10.94
C LEU A 127 -10.62 -14.81 11.41
N SER A 128 -11.92 -14.99 11.20
CA SER A 128 -12.94 -14.01 11.49
C SER A 128 -13.48 -14.15 12.91
N GLY A 129 -13.61 -13.02 13.60
CA GLY A 129 -14.22 -12.95 14.93
C GLY A 129 -15.74 -12.76 14.89
N GLY A 130 -16.26 -12.23 13.78
CA GLY A 130 -17.69 -11.99 13.55
C GLY A 130 -18.30 -12.96 12.54
N LEU A 131 -19.63 -13.05 12.53
CA LEU A 131 -20.40 -13.80 11.55
C LEU A 131 -20.94 -12.85 10.48
N GLN A 132 -20.93 -13.26 9.20
CA GLN A 132 -21.54 -12.44 8.14
C GLN A 132 -23.02 -12.11 8.40
N THR A 133 -23.70 -12.87 9.26
CA THR A 133 -25.09 -12.64 9.70
C THR A 133 -25.23 -11.65 10.87
N ASP A 134 -24.14 -11.12 11.42
CA ASP A 134 -24.19 -10.13 12.49
C ASP A 134 -24.95 -8.89 12.01
N LEU A 135 -25.90 -8.42 12.82
CA LEU A 135 -26.71 -7.25 12.50
C LEU A 135 -25.97 -5.98 12.91
N ILE A 136 -25.74 -5.10 11.95
CA ILE A 136 -25.06 -3.83 12.13
C ILE A 136 -26.00 -2.70 11.77
N THR A 137 -26.22 -1.80 12.73
CA THR A 137 -26.94 -0.54 12.52
C THR A 137 -25.92 0.54 12.19
N ALA A 138 -26.02 1.14 11.02
CA ALA A 138 -25.11 2.19 10.57
C ALA A 138 -25.90 3.37 9.97
N PRO A 139 -25.30 4.58 9.89
CA PRO A 139 -25.91 5.69 9.19
C PRO A 139 -26.31 5.32 7.76
N HIS A 140 -27.46 5.83 7.33
CA HIS A 140 -27.96 5.59 5.98
C HIS A 140 -27.25 6.52 5.00
N LEU A 141 -26.12 6.06 4.44
CA LEU A 141 -25.23 6.86 3.60
C LEU A 141 -26.00 7.57 2.47
N VAL A 142 -26.90 6.86 1.78
CA VAL A 142 -27.62 7.37 0.63
C VAL A 142 -28.46 8.61 0.98
N SER A 143 -29.25 8.52 2.06
CA SER A 143 -30.06 9.66 2.52
C SER A 143 -29.19 10.84 2.95
N ILE A 144 -28.09 10.58 3.66
CA ILE A 144 -27.22 11.63 4.18
C ILE A 144 -26.45 12.30 3.04
N ALA A 145 -25.99 11.55 2.04
CA ALA A 145 -25.35 12.08 0.85
C ALA A 145 -26.33 12.96 0.03
N ALA A 146 -27.55 12.47 -0.21
CA ALA A 146 -28.57 13.23 -0.90
C ALA A 146 -29.00 14.48 -0.10
N ALA A 147 -29.08 14.40 1.22
CA ALA A 147 -29.34 15.56 2.06
C ALA A 147 -28.20 16.60 2.00
N ASN A 148 -26.94 16.13 1.94
CA ASN A 148 -25.77 17.00 1.85
C ASN A 148 -25.74 17.79 0.53
N THR A 149 -26.05 17.15 -0.61
CA THR A 149 -26.13 17.85 -1.90
C THR A 149 -27.25 18.89 -1.95
N MET A 150 -28.28 18.73 -1.11
CA MET A 150 -29.41 19.66 -1.00
C MET A 150 -29.19 20.78 0.03
N ARG A 151 -28.13 20.75 0.84
CA ARG A 151 -27.93 21.61 2.02
C ARG A 151 -28.08 23.11 1.71
N ASP A 152 -27.45 23.56 0.63
CA ASP A 152 -27.44 24.96 0.18
C ASP A 152 -28.59 25.32 -0.78
N SER A 153 -29.51 24.39 -1.02
CA SER A 153 -30.67 24.65 -1.87
C SER A 153 -31.69 25.58 -1.21
N PRO A 154 -32.49 26.32 -2.00
CA PRO A 154 -33.58 27.15 -1.48
C PRO A 154 -34.57 26.33 -0.64
N LYS A 155 -35.10 26.93 0.44
CA LYS A 155 -35.99 26.25 1.40
C LYS A 155 -37.18 25.51 0.77
N LEU A 156 -37.80 26.10 -0.26
CA LEU A 156 -38.92 25.46 -0.95
C LEU A 156 -38.50 24.13 -1.59
N LEU A 157 -37.31 24.11 -2.21
CA LEU A 157 -36.76 22.91 -2.84
C LEU A 157 -36.35 21.88 -1.79
N LYS A 158 -35.73 22.31 -0.67
CA LYS A 158 -35.43 21.42 0.47
C LYS A 158 -36.69 20.79 1.06
N LEU A 159 -37.79 21.54 1.16
CA LEU A 159 -39.06 21.03 1.68
C LEU A 159 -39.70 19.99 0.73
N MET A 160 -39.62 20.21 -0.59
CA MET A 160 -40.03 19.21 -1.58
C MET A 160 -39.17 17.95 -1.47
N PHE A 161 -37.85 18.11 -1.48
CA PHE A 161 -36.91 17.01 -1.30
C PHE A 161 -37.16 16.24 0.00
N ASN A 162 -37.39 16.94 1.11
CA ASN A 162 -37.68 16.32 2.39
C ASN A 162 -38.94 15.45 2.32
N ASN A 163 -40.01 15.89 1.65
CA ASN A 163 -41.21 15.06 1.48
C ASN A 163 -40.90 13.79 0.67
N GLU A 164 -40.17 13.90 -0.43
CA GLU A 164 -39.77 12.75 -1.26
C GLU A 164 -38.87 11.80 -0.48
N LEU A 165 -37.86 12.32 0.22
CA LEU A 165 -36.95 11.53 1.05
C LEU A 165 -37.72 10.71 2.10
N ASN A 166 -38.59 11.35 2.89
CA ASN A 166 -39.34 10.65 3.94
C ASN A 166 -40.42 9.70 3.39
N SER A 167 -40.91 9.91 2.16
CA SER A 167 -41.98 9.08 1.56
C SER A 167 -41.45 7.85 0.84
N ASN A 168 -40.16 7.84 0.46
CA ASN A 168 -39.56 6.82 -0.39
C ASN A 168 -38.33 6.19 0.28
N GLY A 169 -38.43 5.80 1.55
CA GLY A 169 -37.39 5.00 2.23
C GLY A 169 -36.19 5.76 2.80
N GLY A 170 -36.21 7.09 2.81
CA GLY A 170 -35.16 7.90 3.42
C GLY A 170 -35.14 7.76 4.94
N ASN A 171 -33.96 7.49 5.51
CA ASN A 171 -33.76 7.23 6.94
C ASN A 171 -32.46 7.87 7.44
N LEU A 172 -32.31 8.01 8.76
CA LEU A 172 -31.04 8.44 9.37
C LEU A 172 -30.04 7.27 9.48
N PHE A 173 -30.55 6.07 9.78
CA PHE A 173 -29.78 4.85 9.95
C PHE A 173 -30.61 3.66 9.49
N VAL A 174 -29.93 2.59 9.11
CA VAL A 174 -30.54 1.31 8.70
C VAL A 174 -29.76 0.15 9.30
N THR A 175 -30.39 -1.03 9.38
CA THR A 175 -29.80 -2.24 9.97
C THR A 175 -29.79 -3.36 8.95
N HIS A 176 -28.61 -3.87 8.64
CA HIS A 176 -28.38 -4.99 7.73
C HIS A 176 -27.33 -5.93 8.29
N THR A 177 -27.20 -7.11 7.70
CA THR A 177 -26.16 -8.07 8.06
C THR A 177 -24.78 -7.57 7.62
N ALA A 178 -23.72 -8.05 8.27
CA ALA A 178 -22.35 -7.71 7.90
C ALA A 178 -22.00 -8.11 6.45
N GLY A 179 -22.52 -9.24 5.96
CA GLY A 179 -22.36 -9.68 4.56
C GLY A 179 -22.98 -8.70 3.56
N GLU A 180 -24.22 -8.27 3.83
CA GLU A 180 -24.94 -7.27 3.04
C GLU A 180 -24.22 -5.92 3.01
N TRP A 181 -23.77 -5.41 4.17
CA TRP A 181 -22.99 -4.17 4.23
C TRP A 181 -21.69 -4.25 3.42
N LEU A 182 -21.00 -5.39 3.44
CA LEU A 182 -19.69 -5.52 2.80
C LEU A 182 -19.79 -5.81 1.30
N PHE A 183 -20.27 -6.99 0.92
CA PHE A 183 -20.17 -7.51 -0.45
C PHE A 183 -21.48 -7.96 -1.07
N ASP A 184 -22.40 -8.54 -0.29
CA ASP A 184 -23.62 -9.16 -0.85
C ASP A 184 -24.61 -8.11 -1.34
N GLY A 185 -24.62 -6.95 -0.67
CA GLY A 185 -25.53 -5.85 -0.94
C GLY A 185 -26.95 -6.09 -0.44
N PHE A 186 -27.68 -4.99 -0.30
CA PHE A 186 -29.09 -5.01 0.07
C PHE A 186 -29.88 -4.01 -0.78
N TYR A 187 -31.16 -4.29 -0.98
CA TYR A 187 -32.09 -3.38 -1.63
C TYR A 187 -32.32 -2.13 -0.78
N ASP A 188 -32.16 -0.96 -1.39
CA ASP A 188 -32.40 0.33 -0.78
C ASP A 188 -33.56 1.04 -1.48
N GLU A 189 -34.63 1.27 -0.72
CA GLU A 189 -35.86 1.86 -1.25
C GLU A 189 -35.65 3.29 -1.79
N PHE A 190 -34.76 4.07 -1.17
CA PHE A 190 -34.49 5.43 -1.61
C PHE A 190 -33.58 5.46 -2.85
N LEU A 191 -32.59 4.57 -2.95
CA LEU A 191 -31.85 4.38 -4.21
C LEU A 191 -32.77 3.94 -5.34
N HIS A 192 -33.69 3.01 -5.07
CA HIS A 192 -34.67 2.56 -6.07
C HIS A 192 -35.49 3.73 -6.60
N TYR A 193 -36.05 4.55 -5.70
CA TYR A 193 -36.77 5.77 -6.07
C TYR A 193 -35.90 6.73 -6.89
N ALA A 194 -34.66 6.99 -6.46
CA ALA A 194 -33.75 7.90 -7.16
C ALA A 194 -33.39 7.40 -8.57
N MET A 195 -33.22 6.08 -8.73
CA MET A 195 -32.99 5.41 -10.00
C MET A 195 -34.19 5.55 -10.94
N GLU A 196 -35.42 5.32 -10.45
CA GLU A 196 -36.63 5.44 -11.26
C GLU A 196 -36.95 6.89 -11.65
N LEU A 197 -36.72 7.84 -10.74
CA LEU A 197 -36.92 9.27 -11.00
C LEU A 197 -36.03 9.75 -12.16
N ASN A 198 -34.83 9.18 -12.29
CA ASN A 198 -33.85 9.49 -13.34
C ASN A 198 -33.69 10.99 -13.57
N ASN A 199 -33.52 11.73 -12.47
CA ASN A 199 -33.48 13.18 -12.48
C ASN A 199 -32.19 13.67 -13.18
N PRO A 200 -32.28 14.42 -14.29
CA PRO A 200 -31.11 14.92 -15.00
C PRO A 200 -30.29 15.96 -14.21
N LEU A 201 -30.84 16.48 -13.10
CA LEU A 201 -30.17 17.41 -12.20
C LEU A 201 -29.44 16.73 -11.04
N ALA A 202 -29.53 15.41 -10.91
CA ALA A 202 -28.86 14.62 -9.89
C ALA A 202 -27.83 13.66 -10.53
N PRO A 203 -26.83 13.19 -9.78
CA PRO A 203 -25.96 12.09 -10.24
C PRO A 203 -26.81 10.89 -10.66
N LYS A 204 -26.42 10.26 -11.78
CA LYS A 204 -27.12 9.09 -12.30
C LYS A 204 -26.95 7.92 -11.34
N VAL A 205 -28.05 7.42 -10.81
CA VAL A 205 -28.09 6.21 -10.00
C VAL A 205 -28.26 5.00 -10.93
N GLU A 206 -27.32 4.06 -10.87
CA GLU A 206 -27.29 2.89 -11.78
C GLU A 206 -27.84 1.61 -11.16
N THR A 207 -28.04 1.59 -9.83
CA THR A 207 -28.50 0.43 -9.09
C THR A 207 -29.28 0.85 -7.85
N ASP A 208 -30.23 0.01 -7.45
CA ASP A 208 -30.99 0.10 -6.20
C ASP A 208 -30.40 -0.78 -5.07
N GLN A 209 -29.23 -1.38 -5.30
CA GLN A 209 -28.51 -2.14 -4.30
C GLN A 209 -27.43 -1.28 -3.65
N PHE A 210 -27.20 -1.49 -2.36
CA PHE A 210 -26.11 -0.86 -1.63
C PHE A 210 -25.21 -1.89 -0.95
N ALA A 211 -23.89 -1.73 -1.10
CA ALA A 211 -22.85 -2.34 -0.28
C ALA A 211 -21.59 -1.48 -0.35
N TRP A 212 -20.74 -1.49 0.68
CA TRP A 212 -19.47 -0.75 0.67
C TRP A 212 -18.53 -1.22 -0.45
N PHE A 213 -18.57 -2.50 -0.80
CA PHE A 213 -17.76 -3.11 -1.85
C PHE A 213 -18.62 -3.71 -2.98
N LEU A 214 -19.80 -3.12 -3.22
CA LEU A 214 -20.74 -3.57 -4.26
C LEU A 214 -20.04 -3.66 -5.63
N ASN A 215 -20.22 -4.79 -6.32
CA ASN A 215 -19.63 -5.06 -7.64
C ASN A 215 -18.09 -4.95 -7.71
N ARG A 216 -17.38 -4.89 -6.58
CA ARG A 216 -15.91 -4.90 -6.56
C ARG A 216 -15.35 -6.31 -6.73
N ASN A 217 -16.00 -7.29 -6.10
CA ASN A 217 -15.45 -8.65 -6.02
C ASN A 217 -15.27 -9.30 -7.39
N GLY A 218 -14.01 -9.52 -7.77
CA GLY A 218 -13.64 -10.10 -9.05
C GLY A 218 -13.78 -9.15 -10.23
N SER A 219 -14.01 -7.84 -10.00
CA SER A 219 -14.06 -6.84 -11.07
C SER A 219 -12.67 -6.34 -11.42
N LYS A 220 -12.38 -6.25 -12.72
CA LYS A 220 -11.17 -5.64 -13.27
C LYS A 220 -11.35 -4.16 -13.61
N ASP A 221 -12.61 -3.71 -13.74
CA ASP A 221 -12.94 -2.39 -14.26
C ASP A 221 -13.23 -1.38 -13.15
N PHE A 222 -13.51 -1.85 -11.92
CA PHE A 222 -13.93 -0.99 -10.81
C PHE A 222 -12.90 0.09 -10.44
N GLU A 223 -11.63 -0.30 -10.25
CA GLU A 223 -10.56 0.66 -9.96
C GLU A 223 -10.24 1.55 -11.16
N GLY A 224 -10.49 1.06 -12.37
CA GLY A 224 -10.07 1.67 -13.63
C GLY A 224 -8.61 1.38 -13.99
N ALA A 225 -8.25 1.73 -15.22
CA ALA A 225 -6.92 1.46 -15.74
C ALA A 225 -5.85 2.39 -15.16
N PHE A 226 -4.71 1.82 -14.80
CA PHE A 226 -3.50 2.55 -14.43
C PHE A 226 -2.51 2.52 -15.58
N THR A 227 -1.74 3.59 -15.74
CA THR A 227 -0.54 3.62 -16.57
C THR A 227 0.64 3.99 -15.69
N ILE A 228 1.61 3.10 -15.57
CA ILE A 228 2.81 3.28 -14.73
C ILE A 228 4.08 3.23 -15.58
N HIS A 229 5.13 3.88 -15.10
CA HIS A 229 6.45 3.75 -15.70
C HIS A 229 7.12 2.44 -15.25
N THR A 230 7.68 1.69 -16.22
CA THR A 230 8.21 0.33 -16.02
C THR A 230 9.54 0.27 -15.27
N GLY A 231 10.27 1.38 -15.25
CA GLY A 231 11.64 1.47 -14.75
C GLY A 231 12.70 1.14 -15.80
N VAL A 232 12.30 0.79 -17.03
CA VAL A 232 13.22 0.61 -18.16
C VAL A 232 13.87 1.96 -18.52
N GLY A 233 15.18 1.97 -18.72
CA GLY A 233 15.97 3.17 -19.00
C GLY A 233 16.28 4.02 -17.77
N ASP A 234 15.36 4.09 -16.81
CA ASP A 234 15.54 4.80 -15.54
C ASP A 234 14.77 4.08 -14.41
N ILE A 235 15.51 3.36 -13.55
CA ILE A 235 14.95 2.59 -12.44
C ILE A 235 14.28 3.50 -11.39
N THR A 236 14.66 4.78 -11.32
CA THR A 236 14.12 5.72 -10.32
C THR A 236 12.65 6.07 -10.55
N LYS A 237 12.15 5.76 -11.76
CA LYS A 237 10.76 5.96 -12.16
C LYS A 237 9.92 4.68 -12.06
N MET A 238 10.49 3.58 -11.57
CA MET A 238 9.79 2.30 -11.51
C MET A 238 8.53 2.39 -10.65
N GLY A 239 7.39 2.00 -11.22
CA GLY A 239 6.10 2.02 -10.54
C GLY A 239 5.47 3.41 -10.39
N GLU A 240 6.10 4.47 -10.92
CA GLU A 240 5.53 5.82 -10.89
C GLU A 240 4.26 5.89 -11.74
N ILE A 241 3.14 6.30 -11.13
CA ILE A 241 1.87 6.47 -11.82
C ILE A 241 1.97 7.68 -12.76
N GLN A 242 1.73 7.45 -14.05
CA GLN A 242 1.64 8.48 -15.08
C GLN A 242 0.18 8.90 -15.30
N PHE A 243 -0.72 7.92 -15.35
CA PHE A 243 -2.15 8.16 -15.55
C PHE A 243 -2.98 7.16 -14.73
N TRP A 244 -4.15 7.60 -14.30
CA TRP A 244 -5.22 6.77 -13.78
C TRP A 244 -6.50 7.16 -14.49
N LYS A 245 -7.23 6.20 -15.08
CA LYS A 245 -8.39 6.47 -15.93
C LYS A 245 -8.12 7.47 -17.07
N GLY A 246 -6.88 7.49 -17.58
CA GLY A 246 -6.44 8.37 -18.67
C GLY A 246 -6.13 9.82 -18.28
N ILE A 247 -6.26 10.18 -16.99
CA ILE A 247 -5.90 11.52 -16.47
C ILE A 247 -4.66 11.44 -15.59
N ASN A 248 -3.84 12.49 -15.56
CA ASN A 248 -2.62 12.60 -14.75
C ASN A 248 -2.80 13.48 -13.48
N HIS A 249 -4.00 14.02 -13.31
CA HIS A 249 -4.40 14.84 -12.19
C HIS A 249 -5.87 14.51 -11.89
N THR A 250 -6.18 14.25 -10.62
CA THR A 250 -7.50 13.73 -10.24
C THR A 250 -8.62 14.76 -10.37
N GLY A 251 -8.28 16.04 -10.24
CA GLY A 251 -9.21 17.17 -10.37
C GLY A 251 -9.97 17.50 -9.08
N TRP A 252 -9.82 16.70 -8.02
CA TRP A 252 -10.49 16.89 -6.74
C TRP A 252 -9.77 17.83 -5.79
N TYR A 253 -8.45 17.96 -5.92
CA TYR A 253 -7.61 18.84 -5.13
C TYR A 253 -6.81 19.75 -6.05
N GLU A 254 -6.53 20.98 -5.61
CA GLU A 254 -5.78 21.93 -6.42
C GLU A 254 -4.28 21.63 -6.45
N GLY A 255 -3.61 22.05 -7.53
CA GLY A 255 -2.15 22.05 -7.64
C GLY A 255 -1.53 20.67 -7.45
N GLU A 256 -0.54 20.58 -6.56
CA GLU A 256 0.24 19.35 -6.36
C GLU A 256 -0.53 18.27 -5.58
N CYS A 257 -1.56 18.62 -4.81
CA CYS A 257 -2.36 17.66 -4.04
C CYS A 257 -3.21 16.74 -4.92
N GLY A 258 -3.64 17.25 -6.09
CA GLY A 258 -4.42 16.47 -7.06
C GLY A 258 -3.57 15.73 -8.09
N ARG A 259 -2.25 15.94 -8.09
CA ARG A 259 -1.35 15.25 -9.02
C ARG A 259 -1.29 13.77 -8.70
N LEU A 260 -1.27 12.93 -9.73
CA LEU A 260 -0.94 11.52 -9.55
C LEU A 260 0.58 11.37 -9.45
N ASN A 261 1.05 10.96 -8.29
CA ASN A 261 2.45 10.72 -7.96
C ASN A 261 2.56 9.51 -7.02
N GLY A 262 3.76 8.96 -6.87
CA GLY A 262 3.97 7.74 -6.09
C GLY A 262 3.61 6.46 -6.85
N SER A 263 3.43 5.37 -6.12
CA SER A 263 3.16 4.04 -6.69
C SER A 263 1.78 3.50 -6.35
N THR A 264 1.39 2.44 -7.06
CA THR A 264 0.19 1.63 -6.79
C THR A 264 0.32 0.72 -5.56
N SER A 265 1.29 1.00 -4.66
CA SER A 265 1.61 0.25 -3.42
C SER A 265 2.15 -1.18 -3.59
N ASP A 266 2.22 -1.68 -4.81
CA ASP A 266 2.73 -3.01 -5.18
C ASP A 266 4.17 -2.98 -5.75
N LEU A 267 4.66 -1.79 -6.13
CA LEU A 267 6.02 -1.54 -6.58
C LEU A 267 6.62 -0.34 -5.87
N PHE A 268 7.89 -0.43 -5.52
CA PHE A 268 8.65 0.66 -4.93
C PHE A 268 10.01 0.78 -5.60
N VAL A 269 10.48 2.01 -5.71
CA VAL A 269 11.78 2.31 -6.31
C VAL A 269 12.89 1.73 -5.42
N PRO A 270 13.81 0.91 -5.97
CA PRO A 270 14.92 0.34 -5.22
C PRO A 270 16.00 1.38 -4.94
N GLY A 271 16.67 1.26 -3.78
CA GLY A 271 17.87 2.05 -3.46
C GLY A 271 17.61 3.51 -3.08
N GLU A 272 16.36 3.90 -2.87
CA GLU A 272 16.02 5.25 -2.41
C GLU A 272 16.53 5.53 -0.97
N PRO A 273 16.91 6.79 -0.66
CA PRO A 273 17.32 7.18 0.70
C PRO A 273 16.31 6.77 1.76
N LEU A 274 16.76 6.41 2.96
CA LEU A 274 15.87 5.94 4.02
C LEU A 274 14.87 7.03 4.44
N GLU A 275 15.30 8.28 4.42
CA GLU A 275 14.53 9.44 4.85
C GLU A 275 13.43 9.84 3.86
N LYS A 276 13.50 9.36 2.60
CA LYS A 276 12.46 9.62 1.61
C LYS A 276 11.19 8.85 2.00
N PRO A 277 10.03 9.53 2.12
CA PRO A 277 8.77 8.88 2.49
C PRO A 277 8.34 7.86 1.43
N LEU A 278 7.53 6.89 1.86
CA LEU A 278 6.82 6.02 0.92
C LEU A 278 5.53 6.72 0.49
N THR A 279 5.44 7.06 -0.79
CA THR A 279 4.26 7.70 -1.37
C THR A 279 3.46 6.66 -2.15
N ILE A 280 2.22 6.44 -1.73
CA ILE A 280 1.29 5.50 -2.35
C ILE A 280 0.02 6.24 -2.78
N PHE A 281 -0.52 5.92 -3.94
CA PHE A 281 -1.83 6.38 -4.34
C PHE A 281 -2.89 5.35 -3.92
N ILE A 282 -3.95 5.80 -3.25
CA ILE A 282 -5.07 4.94 -2.87
C ILE A 282 -6.29 5.39 -3.66
N THR A 283 -6.82 4.51 -4.52
CA THR A 283 -7.98 4.80 -5.39
C THR A 283 -9.18 5.28 -4.59
N ASP A 284 -9.45 4.63 -3.48
CA ASP A 284 -10.65 4.86 -2.66
C ASP A 284 -10.59 6.21 -1.92
N THR A 285 -9.41 6.83 -1.84
CA THR A 285 -9.18 8.11 -1.15
C THR A 285 -8.79 9.21 -2.12
N CYS A 286 -8.54 8.84 -3.38
CA CYS A 286 -8.42 9.76 -4.48
C CYS A 286 -7.26 10.76 -4.34
N ARG A 287 -6.28 10.41 -3.50
CA ARG A 287 -5.05 11.16 -3.25
C ARG A 287 -3.90 10.22 -2.93
N ILE A 288 -2.72 10.82 -2.85
CA ILE A 288 -1.53 10.16 -2.30
C ILE A 288 -1.51 10.19 -0.77
N ILE A 289 -0.92 9.14 -0.20
CA ILE A 289 -0.62 8.94 1.20
C ILE A 289 0.89 8.79 1.36
N ASN A 290 1.47 9.60 2.25
CA ASN A 290 2.89 9.57 2.57
C ASN A 290 3.10 8.89 3.92
N LEU A 291 3.91 7.83 3.94
CA LEU A 291 4.38 7.17 5.16
C LEU A 291 5.80 7.65 5.47
N GLU A 292 5.99 8.20 6.67
CA GLU A 292 7.24 8.81 7.10
C GLU A 292 8.17 7.78 7.74
N PHE A 293 9.48 7.95 7.54
CA PHE A 293 10.49 7.09 8.12
C PHE A 293 10.58 7.29 9.63
N THR A 294 10.47 6.20 10.40
CA THR A 294 10.47 6.27 11.88
C THR A 294 11.86 6.24 12.51
N GLY A 295 12.92 5.97 11.74
CA GLY A 295 14.26 5.69 12.28
C GLY A 295 14.43 4.26 12.83
N GLN A 296 13.35 3.48 12.91
CA GLN A 296 13.36 2.14 13.49
C GLN A 296 13.65 1.08 12.41
N SER A 297 14.55 0.15 12.74
CA SER A 297 14.76 -1.07 11.95
C SER A 297 14.17 -2.29 12.65
N VAL A 298 13.56 -3.17 11.87
CA VAL A 298 12.99 -4.45 12.34
C VAL A 298 13.57 -5.57 11.50
N GLU A 299 13.93 -6.68 12.15
CA GLU A 299 14.38 -7.88 11.44
C GLU A 299 13.18 -8.82 11.22
N ILE A 300 12.89 -9.13 9.96
CA ILE A 300 11.79 -10.03 9.58
C ILE A 300 12.37 -11.14 8.73
N GLU A 301 12.14 -12.38 9.14
CA GLU A 301 12.70 -13.56 8.49
C GLU A 301 14.21 -13.42 8.24
N GLY A 302 14.98 -12.77 9.14
CA GLY A 302 16.42 -12.56 8.99
C GLY A 302 16.84 -11.49 7.96
N ILE A 303 15.92 -10.62 7.54
CA ILE A 303 16.18 -9.48 6.66
C ILE A 303 15.95 -8.21 7.48
N LYS A 304 16.92 -7.28 7.44
CA LYS A 304 16.76 -5.97 8.07
C LYS A 304 15.85 -5.09 7.21
N GLY A 305 14.69 -4.75 7.73
CA GLY A 305 13.77 -3.76 7.17
C GLY A 305 13.74 -2.47 7.97
N TRP A 306 13.24 -1.42 7.34
CA TRP A 306 13.06 -0.09 7.91
C TRP A 306 11.58 0.25 7.96
N LYS A 307 11.13 0.83 9.08
CA LYS A 307 9.71 1.09 9.32
C LYS A 307 9.31 2.50 8.88
N TYR A 308 8.25 2.55 8.07
CA TYR A 308 7.57 3.76 7.63
C TYR A 308 6.13 3.72 8.11
N GLU A 309 5.57 4.83 8.59
CA GLU A 309 4.20 4.85 9.11
C GLU A 309 3.46 6.16 8.83
N ALA A 310 2.13 6.10 8.94
CA ALA A 310 1.29 7.28 8.88
C ALA A 310 1.41 8.08 10.18
N THR A 311 1.60 9.39 10.05
CA THR A 311 1.72 10.33 11.17
C THR A 311 0.62 11.39 11.08
N ALA A 312 0.62 12.36 11.99
CA ALA A 312 -0.31 13.49 11.93
C ALA A 312 -0.17 14.28 10.61
N ASN A 313 1.02 14.31 10.00
CA ASN A 313 1.25 14.98 8.72
C ASN A 313 0.58 14.25 7.53
N THR A 314 0.38 12.94 7.64
CA THR A 314 -0.16 12.11 6.53
C THR A 314 -1.56 12.55 6.13
N TYR A 315 -2.38 12.92 7.11
CA TYR A 315 -3.78 13.35 6.91
C TYR A 315 -3.97 14.85 7.14
N ASP A 316 -2.89 15.62 7.06
CA ASP A 316 -2.96 17.07 7.21
C ASP A 316 -3.60 17.73 5.98
N ASN A 317 -4.13 18.92 6.20
CA ASN A 317 -4.84 19.73 5.20
C ASN A 317 -4.35 21.19 5.16
N GLY A 318 -3.12 21.45 5.62
CA GLY A 318 -2.53 22.79 5.63
C GLY A 318 -2.36 23.41 7.02
N GLN A 319 -2.94 22.79 8.06
CA GLN A 319 -2.88 23.32 9.43
C GLN A 319 -1.53 23.05 10.09
N LEU A 320 -0.90 21.91 9.79
CA LEU A 320 0.44 21.57 10.30
C LEU A 320 1.54 21.90 9.30
N ASN A 321 1.31 21.61 8.02
CA ASN A 321 2.23 21.87 6.93
C ASN A 321 1.56 22.66 5.80
N ALA A 322 2.08 23.85 5.52
CA ALA A 322 1.55 24.74 4.48
C ALA A 322 1.50 24.09 3.08
N ASP A 323 2.38 23.14 2.77
CA ASP A 323 2.39 22.42 1.50
C ASP A 323 1.14 21.54 1.30
N MET A 324 0.47 21.16 2.40
CA MET A 324 -0.74 20.32 2.38
C MET A 324 -2.04 21.14 2.29
N LYS A 325 -1.94 22.47 2.15
CA LYS A 325 -3.10 23.38 2.15
C LYS A 325 -4.11 23.07 1.03
N CYS A 326 -3.65 22.53 -0.09
CA CYS A 326 -4.52 22.15 -1.20
C CYS A 326 -5.42 20.95 -0.94
N TYR A 327 -5.25 20.23 0.18
CA TYR A 327 -6.20 19.20 0.63
C TYR A 327 -7.39 19.78 1.40
N CYS A 328 -7.35 21.05 1.76
CA CYS A 328 -8.54 21.74 2.24
C CYS A 328 -9.50 22.00 1.07
N PRO A 329 -10.81 21.71 1.20
CA PRO A 329 -11.79 21.97 0.14
C PRO A 329 -11.75 23.44 -0.30
N VAL A 330 -11.69 23.69 -1.62
CA VAL A 330 -11.53 25.03 -2.20
C VAL A 330 -12.59 26.02 -1.69
N GLU A 331 -13.84 25.57 -1.59
CA GLU A 331 -14.97 26.36 -1.11
C GLU A 331 -14.83 26.79 0.36
N ARG A 332 -14.00 26.10 1.13
CA ARG A 332 -13.73 26.35 2.55
C ARG A 332 -12.39 27.07 2.79
N GLN A 333 -11.58 27.27 1.76
CA GLN A 333 -10.31 27.96 1.88
C GLN A 333 -10.48 29.49 1.98
N PRO A 334 -9.55 30.20 2.66
CA PRO A 334 -8.44 29.67 3.46
C PRO A 334 -8.80 29.44 4.94
N ASP A 335 -9.94 29.96 5.41
CA ASP A 335 -10.20 30.17 6.84
C ASP A 335 -11.13 29.12 7.49
N ASN A 336 -11.74 28.22 6.71
CA ASN A 336 -12.75 27.26 7.20
C ASN A 336 -12.41 25.80 6.89
N CYS A 337 -11.12 25.47 6.86
CA CYS A 337 -10.67 24.10 6.66
C CYS A 337 -11.11 23.18 7.81
N PRO A 338 -11.47 21.91 7.54
CA PRO A 338 -11.70 20.92 8.59
C PRO A 338 -10.49 20.80 9.53
N ALA A 339 -10.69 20.29 10.74
CA ALA A 339 -9.58 20.02 11.64
C ALA A 339 -8.57 19.03 11.02
N THR A 340 -7.30 19.06 11.44
CA THR A 340 -6.27 18.17 10.89
C THR A 340 -6.45 16.71 11.33
N GLY A 341 -6.01 15.76 10.50
CA GLY A 341 -6.00 14.33 10.83
C GLY A 341 -7.06 13.47 10.14
N ALA A 342 -7.98 14.10 9.40
CA ALA A 342 -8.93 13.41 8.53
C ALA A 342 -8.95 14.06 7.14
N THR A 343 -8.87 13.24 6.11
CA THR A 343 -9.03 13.66 4.71
C THR A 343 -10.50 13.70 4.36
N ASP A 344 -10.97 14.85 3.86
CA ASP A 344 -12.30 15.00 3.28
C ASP A 344 -12.36 14.28 1.92
N LEU A 345 -13.26 13.31 1.78
CA LEU A 345 -13.49 12.52 0.57
C LEU A 345 -14.70 13.01 -0.22
N THR A 346 -15.39 14.05 0.23
CA THR A 346 -16.60 14.58 -0.43
C THR A 346 -16.42 14.80 -1.94
N PRO A 347 -15.31 15.41 -2.41
CA PRO A 347 -15.11 15.64 -3.84
C PRO A 347 -15.05 14.36 -4.68
N CYS A 348 -14.57 13.26 -4.10
CA CYS A 348 -14.42 11.98 -4.80
C CYS A 348 -15.52 10.96 -4.49
N ALA A 349 -16.41 11.29 -3.55
CA ALA A 349 -17.53 10.45 -3.11
C ALA A 349 -18.89 10.96 -3.62
N ASP A 350 -18.90 11.61 -4.79
CA ASP A 350 -20.10 12.17 -5.42
C ASP A 350 -20.94 13.06 -4.48
N GLY A 351 -20.27 13.84 -3.63
CA GLY A 351 -20.92 14.76 -2.69
C GLY A 351 -21.34 14.16 -1.35
N ALA A 352 -21.10 12.86 -1.11
CA ALA A 352 -21.28 12.26 0.20
C ALA A 352 -20.22 12.80 1.19
N PRO A 353 -20.60 13.29 2.39
CA PRO A 353 -19.68 13.93 3.33
C PRO A 353 -18.82 12.92 4.09
N MET A 354 -18.05 12.12 3.36
CA MET A 354 -17.20 11.06 3.88
C MET A 354 -15.80 11.57 4.22
N TYR A 355 -15.19 10.98 5.24
CA TYR A 355 -13.86 11.29 5.71
C TYR A 355 -13.05 10.02 5.90
N MET A 356 -11.80 10.04 5.49
CA MET A 356 -10.83 9.00 5.85
C MET A 356 -9.90 9.51 6.96
N SER A 357 -9.66 8.67 7.95
CA SER A 357 -8.62 8.89 8.96
C SER A 357 -7.88 7.61 9.29
N ALA A 358 -6.87 7.69 10.17
CA ALA A 358 -6.44 6.51 10.89
C ALA A 358 -7.61 5.97 11.74
N PRO A 359 -7.69 4.64 11.98
CA PRO A 359 -8.75 4.07 12.80
C PRO A 359 -8.81 4.70 14.19
N HIS A 360 -10.02 4.79 14.74
CA HIS A 360 -10.28 5.45 16.03
C HIS A 360 -9.84 6.93 16.09
N PHE A 361 -9.68 7.59 14.95
CA PHE A 361 -9.13 8.95 14.83
C PHE A 361 -7.76 9.11 15.51
N MET A 362 -6.93 8.06 15.48
CA MET A 362 -5.54 8.19 15.91
C MET A 362 -4.83 9.28 15.10
N ASN A 363 -3.91 10.00 15.74
CA ASN A 363 -3.16 11.11 15.12
C ASN A 363 -4.05 12.23 14.54
N SER A 364 -5.31 12.34 14.96
CA SER A 364 -6.24 13.37 14.51
C SER A 364 -6.54 14.39 15.61
N ASP A 365 -7.11 15.54 15.21
CA ASP A 365 -7.59 16.52 16.19
C ASP A 365 -8.59 15.87 17.17
N PRO A 366 -8.47 16.14 18.49
CA PRO A 366 -9.40 15.58 19.48
C PRO A 366 -10.87 15.87 19.19
N SER A 367 -11.22 16.90 18.42
CA SER A 367 -12.59 17.23 18.03
C SER A 367 -13.31 16.07 17.34
N TYR A 368 -12.61 15.27 16.54
CA TYR A 368 -13.19 14.11 15.86
C TYR A 368 -13.67 13.07 16.87
N ALA A 369 -12.75 12.59 17.72
CA ALA A 369 -13.03 11.56 18.72
C ALA A 369 -13.97 12.06 19.83
N ALA A 370 -13.99 13.36 20.10
CA ALA A 370 -14.83 13.97 21.13
C ALA A 370 -16.33 13.95 20.79
N THR A 371 -16.72 13.70 19.53
CA THR A 371 -18.13 13.72 19.11
C THR A 371 -18.91 12.42 19.39
N ILE A 372 -18.22 11.27 19.50
CA ILE A 372 -18.85 9.97 19.77
C ILE A 372 -18.15 9.18 20.90
N THR A 373 -18.73 8.06 21.33
CA THR A 373 -18.11 7.13 22.30
C THR A 373 -17.92 5.73 21.69
N GLY A 374 -17.03 4.95 22.30
CA GLY A 374 -16.75 3.55 21.91
C GLY A 374 -15.42 3.30 21.20
N PHE A 375 -14.54 4.30 21.14
CA PHE A 375 -13.19 4.11 20.60
C PHE A 375 -12.27 3.40 21.59
N GLU A 376 -11.60 2.35 21.11
CA GLU A 376 -10.54 1.62 21.80
C GLU A 376 -9.31 1.47 20.88
N PRO A 377 -8.50 2.54 20.70
CA PRO A 377 -7.38 2.51 19.76
C PRO A 377 -6.29 1.52 20.18
N SER A 378 -5.75 0.76 19.21
CA SER A 378 -4.59 -0.11 19.40
C SER A 378 -3.56 0.18 18.32
N TYR A 379 -2.35 0.56 18.74
CA TYR A 379 -1.27 0.87 17.81
C TYR A 379 -0.91 -0.31 16.90
N GLU A 380 -0.87 -1.53 17.44
CA GLU A 380 -0.53 -2.73 16.69
C GLU A 380 -1.60 -3.10 15.66
N ARG A 381 -2.88 -2.88 15.98
CA ARG A 381 -4.01 -3.20 15.10
C ARG A 381 -4.24 -2.12 14.05
N ASP A 382 -4.18 -0.86 14.47
CA ASP A 382 -4.78 0.27 13.77
C ASP A 382 -3.75 1.17 13.08
N ASN A 383 -2.45 1.03 13.35
CA ASN A 383 -1.44 1.87 12.72
C ASN A 383 -1.21 1.50 11.25
N PHE A 384 -1.19 2.47 10.34
CA PHE A 384 -0.76 2.25 8.97
C PHE A 384 0.77 2.27 8.90
N PHE A 385 1.40 1.11 8.69
CA PHE A 385 2.84 1.03 8.47
C PHE A 385 3.25 0.05 7.36
N ILE A 386 4.46 0.29 6.84
CA ILE A 386 5.19 -0.62 5.96
C ILE A 386 6.60 -0.80 6.54
N ILE A 387 7.02 -2.04 6.73
CA ILE A 387 8.41 -2.39 7.01
C ILE A 387 9.03 -2.84 5.69
N MET A 388 10.06 -2.13 5.22
CA MET A 388 10.61 -2.30 3.87
C MET A 388 12.12 -2.56 3.89
N GLU A 389 12.56 -3.50 3.07
CA GLU A 389 13.96 -3.60 2.67
C GLU A 389 14.22 -2.60 1.53
N ARG A 390 15.05 -1.59 1.80
CA ARG A 390 15.18 -0.40 0.94
C ARG A 390 16.10 -0.60 -0.26
N LYS A 391 17.09 -1.48 -0.19
CA LYS A 391 18.00 -1.71 -1.31
C LYS A 391 17.26 -2.25 -2.53
N LEU A 392 16.35 -3.20 -2.33
CA LEU A 392 15.57 -3.83 -3.40
C LEU A 392 14.15 -3.28 -3.53
N GLY A 393 13.69 -2.43 -2.60
CA GLY A 393 12.33 -1.88 -2.61
C GLY A 393 11.26 -2.92 -2.26
N VAL A 394 11.60 -3.91 -1.43
CA VAL A 394 10.70 -5.03 -1.11
C VAL A 394 10.03 -4.83 0.25
N PRO A 395 8.69 -4.73 0.31
CA PRO A 395 7.98 -4.72 1.59
C PRO A 395 8.09 -6.11 2.26
N LEU A 396 8.50 -6.11 3.53
CA LEU A 396 8.63 -7.32 4.35
C LEU A 396 7.39 -7.57 5.20
N GLN A 397 6.75 -6.49 5.66
CA GLN A 397 5.48 -6.54 6.40
C GLN A 397 4.69 -5.26 6.16
N VAL A 398 3.38 -5.41 6.00
CA VAL A 398 2.44 -4.32 5.77
C VAL A 398 1.27 -4.45 6.74
N ASN A 399 0.87 -3.34 7.34
CA ASN A 399 -0.46 -3.14 7.93
C ASN A 399 -1.01 -1.83 7.36
N ALA A 400 -1.87 -1.91 6.35
CA ALA A 400 -2.51 -0.73 5.75
C ALA A 400 -3.89 -0.56 6.35
N ALA A 401 -3.96 0.15 7.49
CA ALA A 401 -5.17 0.34 8.27
C ALA A 401 -5.74 1.75 8.10
N VAL A 402 -7.01 1.83 7.71
CA VAL A 402 -7.75 3.09 7.52
C VAL A 402 -9.19 2.94 8.02
N MET A 403 -9.81 4.07 8.36
CA MET A 403 -11.22 4.13 8.74
C MET A 403 -11.94 5.16 7.90
N ILE A 404 -13.13 4.78 7.41
CA ILE A 404 -14.05 5.67 6.72
C ILE A 404 -15.16 6.06 7.68
N SER A 405 -15.43 7.36 7.74
CA SER A 405 -16.47 7.96 8.57
C SER A 405 -17.36 8.85 7.72
N LEU A 406 -18.59 9.08 8.19
CA LEU A 406 -19.56 9.98 7.59
C LEU A 406 -19.81 11.15 8.54
N PHE A 407 -19.67 12.38 8.05
CA PHE A 407 -20.03 13.55 8.84
C PHE A 407 -21.55 13.76 8.78
N ILE A 408 -22.19 13.73 9.94
CA ILE A 408 -23.62 13.97 10.10
C ILE A 408 -23.78 15.35 10.70
N GLU A 409 -24.50 16.21 9.97
CA GLU A 409 -24.70 17.60 10.34
C GLU A 409 -26.20 17.94 10.32
N LYS A 410 -26.64 18.70 11.31
CA LYS A 410 -28.02 19.15 11.45
C LYS A 410 -28.48 19.92 10.21
N ASP A 411 -29.72 19.70 9.79
CA ASP A 411 -30.45 20.59 8.87
C ASP A 411 -31.87 20.81 9.43
N ASP A 412 -32.30 22.07 9.54
CA ASP A 412 -33.60 22.43 10.13
C ASP A 412 -34.81 22.13 9.20
N ASP A 413 -34.54 22.01 7.90
CA ASP A 413 -35.54 21.80 6.85
C ASP A 413 -35.68 20.31 6.45
N ILE A 414 -34.75 19.43 6.87
CA ILE A 414 -34.76 17.98 6.57
C ILE A 414 -35.08 17.17 7.85
N THR A 415 -36.23 16.49 7.86
CA THR A 415 -36.79 15.79 9.03
C THR A 415 -35.79 14.81 9.68
N ILE A 416 -35.13 13.97 8.89
CA ILE A 416 -34.21 12.94 9.41
C ILE A 416 -32.96 13.54 10.09
N LEU A 417 -32.54 14.74 9.71
CA LEU A 417 -31.38 15.45 10.26
C LEU A 417 -31.76 16.54 11.28
N LYS A 418 -33.06 16.75 11.50
CA LYS A 418 -33.55 17.80 12.37
C LYS A 418 -33.22 17.48 13.83
N ASN A 419 -32.50 18.37 14.51
CA ASN A 419 -32.07 18.22 15.91
C ASN A 419 -31.09 17.06 16.18
N VAL A 420 -30.52 16.45 15.15
CA VAL A 420 -29.42 15.48 15.31
C VAL A 420 -28.16 16.27 15.73
N PRO A 421 -27.33 15.77 16.67
CA PRO A 421 -26.06 16.39 16.97
C PRO A 421 -25.11 16.31 15.77
N GLU A 422 -24.09 17.18 15.73
CA GLU A 422 -23.03 17.09 14.73
C GLU A 422 -21.96 16.09 15.19
N PHE A 423 -21.65 15.10 14.36
CA PHE A 423 -20.63 14.09 14.69
C PHE A 423 -20.10 13.36 13.47
N TYR A 424 -18.95 12.71 13.65
CA TYR A 424 -18.35 11.82 12.65
C TYR A 424 -18.71 10.37 12.99
N ALA A 425 -19.64 9.81 12.22
CA ALA A 425 -20.10 8.44 12.38
C ALA A 425 -19.11 7.48 11.68
N PRO A 426 -18.35 6.65 12.39
CA PRO A 426 -17.51 5.66 11.74
C PRO A 426 -18.40 4.64 11.03
N LEU A 427 -18.07 4.30 9.79
CA LEU A 427 -18.81 3.34 8.98
C LEU A 427 -18.12 1.97 9.05
N PHE A 428 -16.87 1.94 8.63
CA PHE A 428 -16.04 0.73 8.65
C PHE A 428 -14.55 1.07 8.77
N THR A 429 -13.79 0.11 9.27
CA THR A 429 -12.32 0.12 9.31
C THR A 429 -11.83 -1.06 8.49
N THR A 430 -10.83 -0.85 7.64
CA THR A 430 -10.15 -1.94 6.93
C THR A 430 -8.67 -1.94 7.30
N ALA A 431 -8.07 -3.13 7.38
CA ALA A 431 -6.64 -3.32 7.54
C ALA A 431 -6.15 -4.41 6.60
N SER A 432 -5.42 -4.04 5.54
CA SER A 432 -4.77 -5.01 4.65
C SER A 432 -3.43 -5.41 5.24
N ARG A 433 -3.26 -6.71 5.52
CA ARG A 433 -2.09 -7.28 6.19
C ARG A 433 -1.40 -8.31 5.33
N ALA A 434 -0.09 -8.19 5.24
CA ALA A 434 0.77 -9.14 4.56
C ALA A 434 2.14 -9.21 5.26
N VAL A 435 2.73 -10.39 5.28
CA VAL A 435 4.09 -10.64 5.75
C VAL A 435 4.78 -11.51 4.71
N ILE A 436 6.05 -11.22 4.43
CA ILE A 436 6.87 -12.02 3.52
C ILE A 436 6.94 -13.48 3.99
N ASN A 437 6.74 -14.43 3.06
CA ASN A 437 6.92 -15.85 3.36
C ASN A 437 8.40 -16.25 3.31
N LYS A 438 8.71 -17.45 3.81
CA LYS A 438 10.09 -17.93 3.92
C LYS A 438 10.76 -18.11 2.57
N GLU A 439 10.00 -18.53 1.57
CA GLU A 439 10.46 -18.76 0.21
C GLU A 439 10.93 -17.44 -0.43
N LEU A 440 10.09 -16.41 -0.39
CA LEU A 440 10.43 -15.08 -0.93
C LEU A 440 11.53 -14.42 -0.10
N ALA A 441 11.51 -14.59 1.23
CA ALA A 441 12.58 -14.09 2.09
C ALA A 441 13.94 -14.73 1.76
N ALA A 442 13.99 -16.03 1.43
CA ALA A 442 15.21 -16.69 1.03
C ALA A 442 15.77 -16.13 -0.29
N GLU A 443 14.92 -15.83 -1.26
CA GLU A 443 15.31 -15.18 -2.52
C GLU A 443 15.86 -13.77 -2.30
N VAL A 444 15.18 -12.97 -1.48
CA VAL A 444 15.60 -11.61 -1.12
C VAL A 444 16.95 -11.64 -0.40
N LYS A 445 17.13 -12.54 0.58
CA LYS A 445 18.42 -12.74 1.25
C LYS A 445 19.52 -13.11 0.29
N LEU A 446 19.25 -14.02 -0.65
CA LEU A 446 20.25 -14.42 -1.64
C LEU A 446 20.68 -13.20 -2.44
N ALA A 447 19.73 -12.44 -2.99
CA ALA A 447 20.00 -11.22 -3.77
C ALA A 447 20.83 -10.19 -2.98
N LEU A 448 20.47 -9.93 -1.72
CA LEU A 448 21.20 -8.99 -0.86
C LEU A 448 22.62 -9.46 -0.53
N ASN A 449 22.84 -10.77 -0.37
CA ASN A 449 24.12 -11.32 0.02
C ASN A 449 25.04 -11.68 -1.16
N LEU A 450 24.55 -11.72 -2.40
CA LEU A 450 25.35 -12.08 -3.58
C LEU A 450 26.64 -11.26 -3.72
N GLY A 451 26.58 -9.95 -3.42
CA GLY A 451 27.75 -9.09 -3.40
C GLY A 451 28.79 -9.55 -2.37
N SER A 452 28.37 -9.73 -1.12
CA SER A 452 29.21 -10.21 -0.02
C SER A 452 29.77 -11.61 -0.27
N ILE A 453 28.97 -12.52 -0.82
CA ILE A 453 29.38 -13.89 -1.16
C ILE A 453 30.57 -13.87 -2.12
N GLY A 454 30.55 -13.05 -3.16
CA GLY A 454 31.69 -12.98 -4.08
C GLY A 454 32.93 -12.32 -3.47
N VAL A 455 32.76 -11.36 -2.56
CA VAL A 455 33.90 -10.79 -1.81
C VAL A 455 34.53 -11.85 -0.93
N TYR A 456 33.75 -12.59 -0.12
CA TYR A 456 34.28 -13.67 0.71
C TYR A 456 34.90 -14.80 -0.11
N THR A 457 34.30 -15.17 -1.24
CA THR A 457 34.87 -16.13 -2.19
C THR A 457 36.20 -15.62 -2.76
N GLY A 458 36.27 -14.33 -3.11
CA GLY A 458 37.47 -13.66 -3.59
C GLY A 458 38.59 -13.63 -2.54
N ILE A 459 38.26 -13.35 -1.27
CA ILE A 459 39.20 -13.45 -0.14
C ILE A 459 39.73 -14.88 -0.01
N GLY A 460 38.85 -15.88 -0.14
CA GLY A 460 39.25 -17.29 -0.14
C GLY A 460 40.27 -17.61 -1.24
N PHE A 461 40.03 -17.19 -2.48
CA PHE A 461 40.96 -17.35 -3.59
C PHE A 461 42.26 -16.57 -3.42
N LEU A 462 42.20 -15.37 -2.86
CA LEU A 462 43.39 -14.56 -2.57
C LEU A 462 44.29 -15.27 -1.54
N CYS A 463 43.73 -15.75 -0.43
CA CYS A 463 44.44 -16.51 0.59
C CYS A 463 45.03 -17.81 0.02
N LEU A 464 44.26 -18.54 -0.82
CA LEU A 464 44.73 -19.74 -1.48
C LEU A 464 45.90 -19.45 -2.44
N GLY A 465 45.80 -18.39 -3.25
CA GLY A 465 46.87 -17.97 -4.15
C GLY A 465 48.15 -17.60 -3.41
N LEU A 466 48.04 -16.78 -2.36
CA LEU A 466 49.18 -16.36 -1.55
C LEU A 466 49.85 -17.55 -0.82
N THR A 467 49.07 -18.50 -0.32
CA THR A 467 49.62 -19.71 0.34
C THR A 467 50.35 -20.61 -0.67
N ILE A 468 49.81 -20.82 -1.87
CA ILE A 468 50.47 -21.57 -2.95
C ILE A 468 51.79 -20.90 -3.35
N ILE A 469 51.79 -19.57 -3.55
CA ILE A 469 53.00 -18.80 -3.88
C ILE A 469 54.03 -18.94 -2.75
N SER A 470 53.60 -18.77 -1.49
CA SER A 470 54.48 -18.87 -0.32
C SER A 470 55.14 -20.25 -0.22
N VAL A 471 54.36 -21.34 -0.39
CA VAL A 471 54.87 -22.71 -0.42
C VAL A 471 55.84 -22.91 -1.60
N GLY A 472 55.50 -22.38 -2.78
CA GLY A 472 56.37 -22.39 -3.95
C GLY A 472 57.71 -21.68 -3.73
N ILE A 473 57.70 -20.54 -3.03
CA ILE A 473 58.91 -19.81 -2.62
C ILE A 473 59.74 -20.66 -1.66
N VAL A 474 59.13 -21.21 -0.61
CA VAL A 474 59.81 -22.07 0.38
C VAL A 474 60.44 -23.30 -0.28
N LEU A 475 59.72 -23.99 -1.17
CA LEU A 475 60.25 -25.14 -1.92
C LEU A 475 61.41 -24.76 -2.84
N THR A 476 61.38 -23.55 -3.41
CA THR A 476 62.43 -23.02 -4.28
C THR A 476 63.68 -22.65 -3.48
N ILE A 477 63.54 -21.95 -2.37
CA ILE A 477 64.65 -21.56 -1.48
C ILE A 477 65.33 -22.81 -0.90
N HIS A 478 64.55 -23.77 -0.40
CA HIS A 478 65.11 -25.01 0.16
C HIS A 478 65.51 -26.06 -0.87
N ARG A 479 65.36 -25.78 -2.19
CA ARG A 479 65.67 -26.71 -3.29
C ARG A 479 65.00 -28.09 -3.10
N LYS A 480 63.75 -28.11 -2.63
CA LYS A 480 62.97 -29.33 -2.31
C LYS A 480 61.99 -29.76 -3.42
N TRP A 481 62.11 -29.24 -4.63
CA TRP A 481 61.28 -29.69 -5.76
C TRP A 481 61.57 -31.16 -6.13
N ARG A 482 60.57 -31.89 -6.62
CA ARG A 482 60.76 -33.29 -7.02
C ARG A 482 61.67 -33.37 -8.23
N GLY A 483 62.80 -34.08 -8.09
CA GLY A 483 63.83 -34.21 -9.13
C GLY A 483 64.91 -33.12 -9.11
N GLN A 484 64.91 -32.22 -8.11
CA GLN A 484 65.87 -31.12 -8.01
C GLN A 484 67.33 -31.59 -7.92
N THR A 485 67.61 -32.65 -7.15
CA THR A 485 68.96 -33.24 -7.03
C THR A 485 69.48 -33.89 -8.32
N ALA A 486 68.59 -34.28 -9.24
CA ALA A 486 68.96 -34.79 -10.55
C ALA A 486 69.18 -33.64 -11.56
N ALA A 487 68.39 -32.56 -11.45
CA ALA A 487 68.53 -31.37 -12.27
C ALA A 487 69.78 -30.54 -11.92
N ASP A 488 70.18 -30.49 -10.65
CA ASP A 488 71.37 -29.76 -10.19
C ASP A 488 72.70 -30.47 -10.56
N LYS A 489 72.65 -31.71 -11.07
CA LYS A 489 73.83 -32.52 -11.48
C LYS A 489 74.14 -32.44 -12.98
N VAL A 490 73.28 -31.78 -13.76
CA VAL A 490 73.44 -31.47 -15.18
C VAL A 490 73.81 -30.00 -15.27
#